data_AF-A0A2T4WMN4-F1
#
_entry.id   AF-A0A2T4WMN4-F1
#
_cell.length_a   1.000
_cell.length_b   1.000
_cell.length_c   1.000
_cell.angle_alpha   90.00
_cell.angle_beta   90.00
_cell.angle_gamma   90.00
#
_symmetry.space_group_name_H-M   'P 1'
#
loop_
_entity.id
_entity.type
_entity.pdbx_description
1 polymer ?
#
loop_
_entity_poly.entity_id
_entity_poly.type
_entity_poly.pdbx_seq_one_letter_code
_entity_poly.pdbx_strand_id
1 'polypeptide(L)'
;MHAEYYLPVKVLHLTSMNKGKTFSISVGKGINKEEISLDFMLKPLLLLLVIWFVFLLDTFLNLRMYEFGVFPQRWQSLLGIVLSPILHGDLKHIANNSLPLFILLSAIYFFYPRNAKPVLWISWIFTGLMVWFFARESYHIGASGLIYAFASFIFFSGILRSNANLLALSLLIVFLYGGLVWGLAPIEERVSYEGHISGGIIGVVLAWYFRKSEPRSFKSERLAFEDISDDLSHEIEKYGQDYWMGHTARNDYPLTIHYHIQEKKEPNEKPNSIS
;
A
#
# COMPACT_ATOMS: atom_id res chain seq x y z
N MET A 1 18.53 -10.83 -9.87
CA MET A 1 19.75 -10.44 -9.13
C MET A 1 19.27 -9.92 -7.78
N HIS A 2 19.21 -10.80 -6.77
CA HIS A 2 18.74 -10.48 -5.43
C HIS A 2 19.97 -10.30 -4.53
N ALA A 3 20.08 -9.15 -3.88
CA ALA A 3 21.07 -8.95 -2.83
C ALA A 3 20.33 -9.02 -1.49
N GLU A 4 20.43 -10.17 -0.83
CA GLU A 4 19.92 -10.37 0.53
C GLU A 4 20.88 -9.72 1.54
N TYR A 5 20.43 -8.68 2.23
CA TYR A 5 21.16 -8.10 3.37
C TYR A 5 20.42 -8.42 4.68
N TYR A 6 20.88 -9.46 5.37
CA TYR A 6 20.49 -9.80 6.73
C TYR A 6 21.24 -8.88 7.71
N LEU A 7 20.53 -8.22 8.62
CA LEU A 7 21.15 -7.70 9.84
C LEU A 7 21.00 -8.78 10.92
N PRO A 8 22.11 -9.28 11.50
CA PRO A 8 22.03 -10.24 12.59
C PRO A 8 21.45 -9.58 13.84
N VAL A 9 20.57 -10.30 14.53
CA VAL A 9 20.08 -9.94 15.86
C VAL A 9 21.28 -9.72 16.78
N LYS A 10 21.45 -8.51 17.30
CA LYS A 10 22.52 -8.17 18.24
C LYS A 10 22.00 -8.34 19.66
N VAL A 11 22.44 -9.40 20.33
CA VAL A 11 22.34 -9.49 21.80
C VAL A 11 23.58 -8.79 22.37
N LEU A 12 23.38 -7.66 23.05
CA LEU A 12 24.45 -6.95 23.75
C LEU A 12 24.57 -7.52 25.15
N HIS A 13 25.63 -8.29 25.40
CA HIS A 13 26.00 -8.72 26.75
C HIS A 13 26.92 -7.68 27.37
N LEU A 14 26.40 -6.90 28.30
CA LEU A 14 27.20 -5.97 29.11
C LEU A 14 27.58 -6.68 30.40
N THR A 15 28.85 -7.02 30.54
CA THR A 15 29.38 -7.66 31.75
C THR A 15 30.22 -6.63 32.51
N SER A 16 29.75 -6.21 33.68
CA SER A 16 30.57 -5.39 34.59
C SER A 16 31.58 -6.29 35.29
N MET A 17 32.88 -6.05 35.09
CA MET A 17 33.96 -6.93 35.57
C MET A 17 34.16 -6.94 37.10
N ASN A 18 33.46 -6.11 37.89
CA ASN A 18 33.77 -5.99 39.32
C ASN A 18 32.67 -6.38 40.31
N LYS A 19 31.51 -6.90 39.86
CA LYS A 19 30.42 -7.32 40.79
C LYS A 19 29.63 -8.58 40.40
N GLY A 20 30.16 -9.44 39.51
CA GLY A 20 29.57 -10.77 39.26
C GLY A 20 28.10 -10.81 38.82
N LYS A 21 27.50 -9.66 38.51
CA LYS A 21 26.12 -9.53 38.03
C LYS A 21 26.15 -9.24 36.54
N THR A 22 25.68 -10.21 35.75
CA THR A 22 25.51 -10.08 34.32
C THR A 22 24.14 -9.46 34.05
N PHE A 23 24.10 -8.29 33.42
CA PHE A 23 22.86 -7.71 32.91
C PHE A 23 22.73 -8.03 31.42
N SER A 24 21.73 -8.81 31.05
CA SER A 24 21.42 -9.09 29.64
C SER A 24 20.32 -8.15 29.16
N ILE A 25 20.68 -7.17 28.33
CA ILE A 25 19.71 -6.36 27.61
C ILE A 25 19.39 -7.08 26.31
N SER A 26 18.22 -7.70 26.27
CA SER A 26 17.63 -8.25 25.05
C SER A 26 17.04 -7.09 24.23
N VAL A 27 17.81 -6.54 23.29
CA VAL A 27 17.24 -5.63 22.29
C VAL A 27 16.25 -6.43 21.45
N GLY A 28 14.99 -5.99 21.48
CA GLY A 28 13.85 -6.70 20.94
C GLY A 28 14.04 -7.19 19.51
N LYS A 29 13.40 -8.34 19.23
CA LYS A 29 13.29 -9.03 17.95
C LYS A 29 13.24 -8.02 16.80
N GLY A 30 14.32 -7.95 16.01
CA GLY A 30 14.40 -7.10 14.83
C GLY A 30 13.15 -7.27 13.99
N ILE A 31 12.55 -6.14 13.61
CA ILE A 31 11.42 -6.07 12.70
C ILE A 31 11.70 -7.03 11.55
N ASN A 32 10.85 -8.05 11.37
CA ASN A 32 10.88 -8.86 10.16
C ASN A 32 10.82 -7.87 9.00
N LYS A 33 11.92 -7.71 8.25
CA LYS A 33 11.89 -7.04 6.96
C LYS A 33 10.91 -7.85 6.11
N GLU A 34 9.65 -7.45 6.08
CA GLU A 34 8.80 -7.85 4.97
C GLU A 34 9.49 -7.27 3.75
N GLU A 35 10.21 -8.09 2.99
CA GLU A 35 10.68 -7.72 1.67
C GLU A 35 9.46 -7.21 0.91
N ILE A 36 9.43 -5.91 0.62
CA ILE A 36 8.37 -5.32 -0.16
C ILE A 36 8.60 -5.85 -1.59
N SER A 37 8.01 -7.01 -1.89
CA SER A 37 8.01 -7.55 -3.23
C SER A 37 7.28 -6.56 -4.15
N LEU A 38 7.75 -6.41 -5.39
CA LEU A 38 7.12 -5.54 -6.39
C LEU A 38 5.74 -6.07 -6.86
N ASP A 39 5.23 -7.13 -6.22
CA ASP A 39 3.96 -7.79 -6.56
C ASP A 39 2.75 -6.87 -6.44
N PHE A 40 2.84 -5.83 -5.59
CA PHE A 40 1.77 -4.83 -5.45
C PHE A 40 1.62 -3.95 -6.70
N MET A 41 2.69 -3.78 -7.49
CA MET A 41 2.69 -3.04 -8.76
C MET A 41 2.43 -3.96 -9.97
N LEU A 42 2.82 -5.23 -9.86
CA LEU A 42 2.69 -6.18 -10.97
C LEU A 42 1.23 -6.41 -11.39
N LYS A 43 0.30 -6.54 -10.44
CA LYS A 43 -1.12 -6.78 -10.75
C LYS A 43 -1.80 -5.57 -11.41
N PRO A 44 -1.66 -4.34 -10.89
CA PRO A 44 -2.10 -3.14 -11.59
C PRO A 44 -1.49 -2.99 -12.98
N LEU A 45 -0.18 -3.27 -13.13
CA LEU A 45 0.49 -3.20 -14.43
C LEU A 45 -0.10 -4.19 -15.43
N LEU A 46 -0.33 -5.44 -15.02
CA LEU A 46 -0.93 -6.46 -15.88
C LEU A 46 -2.36 -6.07 -16.31
N LEU A 47 -3.17 -5.54 -15.38
CA LEU A 47 -4.49 -5.03 -15.71
C LEU A 47 -4.39 -3.90 -16.74
N LEU A 48 -3.46 -2.96 -16.54
CA LEU A 48 -3.26 -1.85 -17.46
C LEU A 48 -2.83 -2.33 -18.86
N LEU A 49 -1.94 -3.33 -18.94
CA LEU A 49 -1.53 -3.93 -20.21
C LEU A 49 -2.72 -4.59 -20.94
N VAL A 50 -3.61 -5.28 -20.21
CA VAL A 50 -4.84 -5.84 -20.79
C VAL A 50 -5.74 -4.74 -21.35
N ILE A 51 -5.94 -3.65 -20.58
CA ILE A 51 -6.77 -2.51 -21.01
C ILE A 51 -6.21 -1.88 -22.29
N TRP A 52 -4.90 -1.61 -22.34
CA TRP A 52 -4.25 -1.06 -23.52
C TRP A 52 -4.29 -2.02 -24.71
N PHE A 53 -4.07 -3.32 -24.48
CA PHE A 53 -4.17 -4.32 -25.54
C PHE A 53 -5.57 -4.35 -26.16
N VAL A 54 -6.62 -4.35 -25.34
CA VAL A 54 -8.02 -4.32 -25.80
C VAL A 54 -8.32 -3.03 -26.56
N PHE A 55 -7.88 -1.89 -26.05
CA PHE A 55 -8.07 -0.59 -26.73
C PHE A 55 -7.38 -0.54 -28.10
N LEU A 56 -6.13 -1.01 -28.19
CA LEU A 56 -5.40 -1.06 -29.45
C LEU A 56 -6.07 -2.02 -30.44
N LEU A 57 -6.53 -3.18 -29.97
CA LEU A 57 -7.25 -4.15 -30.79
C LEU A 57 -8.55 -3.55 -31.37
N ASP A 58 -9.36 -2.90 -30.53
CA ASP A 58 -10.59 -2.21 -30.96
C ASP A 58 -10.30 -1.10 -31.97
N THR A 59 -9.26 -0.30 -31.71
CA THR A 59 -8.86 0.84 -32.56
C THR A 59 -8.33 0.39 -33.93
N PHE A 60 -7.43 -0.60 -33.97
CA PHE A 60 -6.81 -1.04 -35.22
C PHE A 60 -7.75 -1.86 -36.10
N LEU A 61 -8.65 -2.62 -35.49
CA LEU A 61 -9.60 -3.48 -36.21
C LEU A 61 -10.99 -2.83 -36.38
N ASN A 62 -11.19 -1.63 -35.81
CA ASN A 62 -12.46 -0.88 -35.84
C ASN A 62 -13.66 -1.72 -35.38
N LEU A 63 -13.51 -2.43 -34.25
CA LEU A 63 -14.46 -3.44 -33.79
C LEU A 63 -15.69 -2.84 -33.10
N ARG A 64 -15.67 -1.54 -32.78
CA ARG A 64 -16.75 -0.83 -32.08
C ARG A 64 -17.09 -1.48 -30.74
N MET A 65 -16.07 -1.91 -30.00
CA MET A 65 -16.26 -2.66 -28.75
C MET A 65 -17.00 -1.89 -27.66
N TYR A 66 -17.14 -0.56 -27.78
CA TYR A 66 -17.95 0.25 -26.87
C TYR A 66 -19.40 -0.24 -26.72
N GLU A 67 -19.95 -0.94 -27.73
CA GLU A 67 -21.30 -1.53 -27.69
C GLU A 67 -21.42 -2.69 -26.68
N PHE A 68 -20.29 -3.28 -26.27
CA PHE A 68 -20.23 -4.25 -25.17
C PHE A 68 -20.12 -3.60 -23.79
N GLY A 69 -20.24 -2.26 -23.71
CA GLY A 69 -20.34 -1.53 -22.46
C GLY A 69 -21.63 -1.78 -21.70
N VAL A 70 -21.77 -1.16 -20.52
CA VAL A 70 -23.03 -1.21 -19.77
C VAL A 70 -24.02 -0.26 -20.42
N PHE A 71 -25.14 -0.80 -20.90
CA PHE A 71 -26.30 -0.01 -21.30
C PHE A 71 -27.40 -0.19 -20.24
N PRO A 72 -27.87 0.86 -19.55
CA PRO A 72 -28.77 0.69 -18.42
C PRO A 72 -30.07 -0.06 -18.75
N GLN A 73 -30.51 -0.89 -17.80
CA GLN A 73 -31.79 -1.63 -17.82
C GLN A 73 -31.99 -2.59 -19.01
N ARG A 74 -30.95 -2.91 -19.78
CA ARG A 74 -30.99 -3.92 -20.85
C ARG A 74 -30.35 -5.23 -20.41
N TRP A 75 -31.07 -6.34 -20.54
CA TRP A 75 -30.56 -7.66 -20.15
C TRP A 75 -29.31 -8.06 -20.93
N GLN A 76 -29.24 -7.72 -22.21
CA GLN A 76 -28.12 -8.05 -23.09
C GLN A 76 -26.82 -7.33 -22.69
N SER A 77 -26.91 -6.21 -21.98
CA SER A 77 -25.75 -5.42 -21.56
C SER A 77 -25.19 -5.82 -20.20
N LEU A 78 -25.74 -6.84 -19.53
CA LEU A 78 -25.21 -7.35 -18.26
C LEU A 78 -23.77 -7.84 -18.40
N LEU A 79 -23.39 -8.36 -19.58
CA LEU A 79 -22.00 -8.71 -19.88
C LEU A 79 -21.08 -7.48 -19.79
N GLY A 80 -21.61 -6.29 -20.08
CA GLY A 80 -20.91 -5.02 -19.93
C GLY A 80 -20.51 -4.70 -18.50
N ILE A 81 -21.13 -5.29 -17.47
CA ILE A 81 -20.67 -5.13 -16.08
C ILE A 81 -19.24 -5.67 -15.93
N VAL A 82 -18.92 -6.74 -16.65
CA VAL A 82 -17.59 -7.35 -16.64
C VAL A 82 -16.66 -6.64 -17.63
N LEU A 83 -17.15 -6.32 -18.83
CA LEU A 83 -16.31 -5.80 -19.90
C LEU A 83 -16.07 -4.29 -19.84
N SER A 84 -17.01 -3.50 -19.34
CA SER A 84 -16.94 -2.03 -19.41
C SER A 84 -15.65 -1.44 -18.83
N PRO A 85 -15.04 -1.93 -17.72
CA PRO A 85 -13.83 -1.33 -17.19
C PRO A 85 -12.59 -1.51 -18.07
N ILE A 86 -12.60 -2.45 -19.02
CA ILE A 86 -11.48 -2.68 -19.95
C ILE A 86 -11.69 -2.03 -21.32
N LEU A 87 -12.88 -1.47 -21.58
CA LEU A 87 -13.24 -0.82 -22.84
C LEU A 87 -13.04 0.69 -22.73
N HIS A 88 -12.43 1.34 -23.73
CA HIS A 88 -12.22 2.78 -23.77
C HIS A 88 -12.49 3.32 -25.19
N GLY A 89 -13.14 4.48 -25.29
CA GLY A 89 -13.62 5.02 -26.57
C GLY A 89 -12.61 5.87 -27.33
N ASP A 90 -11.59 6.40 -26.65
CA ASP A 90 -10.58 7.26 -27.27
C ASP A 90 -9.28 7.31 -26.45
N LEU A 91 -8.22 7.86 -27.06
CA LEU A 91 -6.89 7.93 -26.47
C LEU A 91 -6.84 8.81 -25.21
N LYS A 92 -7.59 9.92 -25.18
CA LYS A 92 -7.62 10.83 -24.02
C LYS A 92 -8.29 10.12 -22.84
N HIS A 93 -9.36 9.36 -23.10
CA HIS A 93 -10.08 8.59 -22.09
C HIS A 93 -9.18 7.54 -21.42
N ILE A 94 -8.54 6.65 -22.20
CA ILE A 94 -7.63 5.62 -21.65
C ILE A 94 -6.40 6.22 -20.96
N ALA A 95 -5.80 7.27 -21.54
CA ALA A 95 -4.64 7.94 -20.93
C ALA A 95 -4.97 8.54 -19.56
N ASN A 96 -6.11 9.22 -19.45
CA ASN A 96 -6.58 9.82 -18.19
C ASN A 96 -6.90 8.77 -17.11
N ASN A 97 -7.22 7.54 -17.51
CA ASN A 97 -7.55 6.45 -16.59
C ASN A 97 -6.31 5.64 -16.16
N SER A 98 -5.27 5.61 -17.00
CA SER A 98 -4.13 4.72 -16.85
C SER A 98 -3.36 4.93 -15.54
N LEU A 99 -2.89 6.15 -15.29
CA LEU A 99 -2.02 6.44 -14.15
C LEU A 99 -2.79 6.47 -12.80
N PRO A 100 -4.01 7.05 -12.68
CA PRO A 100 -4.79 6.94 -11.44
C PRO A 100 -5.12 5.50 -11.10
N LEU A 101 -5.56 4.70 -12.08
CA LEU A 101 -5.87 3.29 -11.87
C LEU A 101 -4.64 2.54 -11.34
N PHE A 102 -3.48 2.77 -11.97
CA PHE A 102 -2.23 2.14 -11.57
C PHE A 102 -1.84 2.50 -10.14
N ILE A 103 -1.82 3.80 -9.79
CA ILE A 103 -1.41 4.27 -8.46
C ILE A 103 -2.38 3.78 -7.38
N LEU A 104 -3.69 3.96 -7.59
CA LEU A 104 -4.71 3.63 -6.59
C LEU A 104 -4.78 2.12 -6.34
N LEU A 105 -4.76 1.31 -7.39
CA LEU A 105 -4.79 -0.14 -7.22
C LEU A 105 -3.48 -0.65 -6.61
N SER A 106 -2.33 -0.07 -6.97
CA SER A 106 -1.04 -0.36 -6.31
C SER A 106 -1.10 -0.04 -4.81
N ALA A 107 -1.66 1.12 -4.45
CA ALA A 107 -1.85 1.52 -3.06
C ALA A 107 -2.74 0.54 -2.30
N ILE A 108 -3.84 0.08 -2.90
CA ILE A 108 -4.71 -0.93 -2.28
C ILE A 108 -3.94 -2.25 -2.06
N TYR A 109 -3.20 -2.75 -3.05
CA TYR A 109 -2.39 -3.97 -2.88
C TYR A 109 -1.28 -3.80 -1.84
N PHE A 110 -0.71 -2.61 -1.71
CA PHE A 110 0.35 -2.32 -0.76
C PHE A 110 -0.16 -2.19 0.68
N PHE A 111 -1.18 -1.34 0.90
CA PHE A 111 -1.70 -1.04 2.23
C PHE A 111 -2.70 -2.10 2.72
N TYR A 112 -3.43 -2.76 1.83
CA TYR A 112 -4.50 -3.70 2.15
C TYR A 112 -4.34 -5.05 1.43
N PRO A 113 -3.19 -5.75 1.53
CA PRO A 113 -2.91 -6.94 0.74
C PRO A 113 -3.96 -8.06 0.91
N ARG A 114 -4.53 -8.22 2.12
CA ARG A 114 -5.60 -9.19 2.41
C ARG A 114 -6.94 -8.82 1.78
N ASN A 115 -7.23 -7.53 1.64
CA ASN A 115 -8.52 -7.03 1.16
C ASN A 115 -8.47 -6.54 -0.30
N ALA A 116 -7.29 -6.49 -0.92
CA ALA A 116 -7.12 -5.91 -2.25
C ALA A 116 -7.94 -6.61 -3.33
N LYS A 117 -7.97 -7.95 -3.34
CA LYS A 117 -8.79 -8.73 -4.28
C LYS A 117 -10.31 -8.50 -4.04
N PRO A 118 -10.84 -8.62 -2.81
CA PRO A 118 -12.23 -8.25 -2.53
C PRO A 118 -12.57 -6.82 -2.95
N VAL A 119 -11.75 -5.83 -2.61
CA VAL A 119 -11.99 -4.42 -2.95
C VAL A 119 -12.05 -4.25 -4.46
N LEU A 120 -11.09 -4.81 -5.22
CA LEU A 120 -11.10 -4.80 -6.69
C LEU A 120 -12.39 -5.39 -7.27
N TRP A 121 -12.73 -6.64 -6.93
CA TRP A 121 -13.85 -7.33 -7.58
C TRP A 121 -15.22 -6.83 -7.14
N ILE A 122 -15.38 -6.45 -5.86
CA ILE A 122 -16.63 -5.84 -5.39
C ILE A 122 -16.81 -4.48 -6.06
N SER A 123 -15.76 -3.67 -6.14
CA SER A 123 -15.84 -2.38 -6.85
C SER A 123 -16.19 -2.57 -8.31
N TRP A 124 -15.61 -3.56 -8.98
CA TRP A 124 -15.86 -3.88 -10.38
C TRP A 124 -17.32 -4.22 -10.64
N ILE A 125 -17.85 -5.21 -9.92
CA ILE A 125 -19.20 -5.72 -10.18
C ILE A 125 -20.25 -4.74 -9.69
N PHE A 126 -20.13 -4.22 -8.47
CA PHE A 126 -21.18 -3.39 -7.90
C PHE A 126 -21.25 -1.99 -8.50
N THR A 127 -20.12 -1.42 -8.94
CA THR A 127 -20.16 -0.16 -9.69
C THR A 127 -20.88 -0.37 -11.03
N GLY A 128 -20.57 -1.45 -11.75
CA GLY A 128 -21.27 -1.78 -13.00
C GLY A 128 -22.76 -2.07 -12.80
N LEU A 129 -23.14 -2.76 -11.71
CA LEU A 129 -24.54 -2.98 -11.36
C LEU A 129 -25.27 -1.66 -11.07
N MET A 130 -24.68 -0.76 -10.28
CA MET A 130 -25.27 0.54 -10.00
C MET A 130 -25.45 1.36 -11.29
N VAL A 131 -24.47 1.36 -12.19
CA VAL A 131 -24.60 1.99 -13.51
C VAL A 131 -25.75 1.36 -14.30
N TRP A 132 -25.84 0.02 -14.31
CA TRP A 132 -26.91 -0.67 -15.03
C TRP A 132 -28.31 -0.33 -14.52
N PHE A 133 -28.48 -0.12 -13.21
CA PHE A 133 -29.77 0.26 -12.62
C PHE A 133 -30.11 1.75 -12.79
N PHE A 134 -29.14 2.64 -12.59
CA PHE A 134 -29.41 4.05 -12.31
C PHE A 134 -28.86 5.03 -13.35
N ALA A 135 -28.01 4.60 -14.30
CA ALA A 135 -27.43 5.53 -15.25
C ALA A 135 -28.38 5.88 -16.41
N ARG A 136 -28.08 6.97 -17.13
CA ARG A 136 -28.82 7.43 -18.31
C ARG A 136 -28.68 6.46 -19.49
N GLU A 137 -29.59 6.52 -20.46
CA GLU A 137 -29.60 5.66 -21.65
C GLU A 137 -28.41 5.91 -22.61
N SER A 138 -27.22 5.45 -22.23
CA SER A 138 -26.00 5.51 -23.02
C SER A 138 -25.12 4.29 -22.76
N TYR A 139 -24.14 4.01 -23.63
CA TYR A 139 -23.13 3.01 -23.32
C TYR A 139 -22.09 3.59 -22.36
N HIS A 140 -21.95 2.96 -21.20
CA HIS A 140 -20.96 3.31 -20.19
C HIS A 140 -19.77 2.34 -20.30
N ILE A 141 -18.59 2.91 -20.57
CA ILE A 141 -17.31 2.21 -20.66
C ILE A 141 -16.23 3.00 -19.92
N GLY A 142 -15.11 2.34 -19.62
CA GLY A 142 -13.94 2.94 -19.00
C GLY A 142 -13.73 2.46 -17.57
N ALA A 143 -12.47 2.52 -17.12
CA ALA A 143 -12.07 2.11 -15.77
C ALA A 143 -12.43 3.14 -14.69
N SER A 144 -12.99 4.29 -15.05
CA SER A 144 -13.13 5.42 -14.14
C SER A 144 -14.01 5.10 -12.93
N GLY A 145 -15.08 4.32 -13.08
CA GLY A 145 -15.87 3.85 -11.94
C GLY A 145 -15.02 3.15 -10.87
N LEU A 146 -14.03 2.34 -11.28
CA LEU A 146 -13.07 1.72 -10.36
C LEU A 146 -12.14 2.75 -9.72
N ILE A 147 -11.66 3.73 -10.49
CA ILE A 147 -10.79 4.82 -10.00
C ILE A 147 -11.50 5.57 -8.86
N TYR A 148 -12.77 5.92 -9.05
CA TYR A 148 -13.58 6.58 -8.02
C TYR A 148 -13.85 5.68 -6.81
N ALA A 149 -14.11 4.40 -7.03
CA ALA A 149 -14.26 3.43 -5.93
C ALA A 149 -12.98 3.30 -5.10
N PHE A 150 -11.82 3.20 -5.75
CA PHE A 150 -10.53 3.08 -5.06
C PHE A 150 -10.13 4.37 -4.34
N ALA A 151 -10.31 5.52 -4.99
CA ALA A 151 -10.04 6.82 -4.37
C ALA A 151 -10.91 7.02 -3.13
N SER A 152 -12.21 6.78 -3.24
CA SER A 152 -13.16 6.85 -2.13
C SER A 152 -12.81 5.84 -1.03
N PHE A 153 -12.52 4.58 -1.38
CA PHE A 153 -12.12 3.55 -0.43
C PHE A 153 -10.88 3.96 0.40
N ILE A 154 -9.82 4.47 -0.25
CA ILE A 154 -8.59 4.90 0.42
C ILE A 154 -8.87 6.12 1.30
N PHE A 155 -9.56 7.13 0.77
CA PHE A 155 -9.86 8.37 1.49
C PHE A 155 -10.65 8.11 2.77
N PHE A 156 -11.78 7.41 2.66
CA PHE A 156 -12.63 7.10 3.82
C PHE A 156 -11.96 6.11 4.77
N SER A 157 -11.14 5.17 4.27
CA SER A 157 -10.33 4.32 5.16
C SER A 157 -9.27 5.12 5.92
N GLY A 158 -8.71 6.16 5.33
CA GLY A 158 -7.81 7.10 6.01
C GLY A 158 -8.50 7.83 7.15
N ILE A 159 -9.72 8.34 6.91
CA ILE A 159 -10.56 9.01 7.92
C ILE A 159 -10.93 8.05 9.05
N LEU A 160 -11.53 6.89 8.72
CA LEU A 160 -12.06 5.94 9.70
C LEU A 160 -10.98 5.33 10.62
N ARG A 161 -9.71 5.42 10.23
CA ARG A 161 -8.57 4.84 10.95
C ARG A 161 -7.57 5.87 11.44
N SER A 162 -7.87 7.16 11.27
CA SER A 162 -6.94 8.27 11.59
C SER A 162 -5.54 8.07 11.00
N ASN A 163 -5.46 7.52 9.78
CA ASN A 163 -4.19 7.25 9.11
C ASN A 163 -3.84 8.39 8.15
N ALA A 164 -2.94 9.28 8.61
CA ALA A 164 -2.52 10.46 7.86
C ALA A 164 -1.86 10.12 6.51
N ASN A 165 -1.16 8.99 6.40
CA ASN A 165 -0.49 8.60 5.15
C ASN A 165 -1.51 8.23 4.06
N LEU A 166 -2.55 7.48 4.41
CA LEU A 166 -3.63 7.14 3.47
C LEU A 166 -4.44 8.37 3.07
N LEU A 167 -4.73 9.25 4.04
CA LEU A 167 -5.44 10.49 3.78
C LEU A 167 -4.62 11.39 2.84
N ALA A 168 -3.33 11.62 3.14
CA ALA A 168 -2.44 12.40 2.31
C ALA A 168 -2.30 11.83 0.90
N LEU A 169 -2.16 10.51 0.76
CA LEU A 169 -2.10 9.85 -0.55
C LEU A 169 -3.38 10.08 -1.36
N SER A 170 -4.55 9.88 -0.74
CA SER A 170 -5.82 10.10 -1.44
C SER A 170 -6.04 11.56 -1.84
N LEU A 171 -5.69 12.51 -0.97
CA LEU A 171 -5.76 13.94 -1.26
C LEU A 171 -4.78 14.36 -2.35
N LEU A 172 -3.55 13.81 -2.33
CA LEU A 172 -2.56 14.04 -3.39
C LEU A 172 -3.08 13.54 -4.74
N ILE A 173 -3.70 12.36 -4.78
CA ILE A 173 -4.27 11.83 -6.02
C ILE A 173 -5.43 12.71 -6.50
N VAL A 174 -6.34 13.12 -5.62
CA VAL A 174 -7.42 14.07 -5.95
C VAL A 174 -6.86 15.40 -6.44
N PHE A 175 -5.77 15.89 -5.88
CA PHE A 175 -5.12 17.14 -6.29
C PHE A 175 -4.45 17.02 -7.66
N LEU A 176 -3.59 16.01 -7.86
CA LEU A 176 -2.88 15.76 -9.12
C LEU A 176 -3.85 15.41 -10.25
N TYR A 177 -4.96 14.76 -9.91
CA TYR A 177 -6.08 14.49 -10.79
C TYR A 177 -7.29 15.31 -10.38
N GLY A 178 -7.14 16.64 -10.34
CA GLY A 178 -8.24 17.57 -9.99
C GLY A 178 -9.55 17.32 -10.75
N GLY A 179 -9.47 16.69 -11.93
CA GLY A 179 -10.63 16.20 -12.69
C GLY A 179 -11.46 15.12 -11.97
N LEU A 180 -10.97 14.47 -10.92
CA LEU A 180 -11.75 13.53 -10.10
C LEU A 180 -12.87 14.22 -9.33
N VAL A 181 -12.70 15.46 -8.89
CA VAL A 181 -13.81 16.17 -8.24
C VAL A 181 -14.84 16.60 -9.28
N TRP A 182 -14.35 17.21 -10.37
CA TRP A 182 -15.20 17.72 -11.44
C TRP A 182 -15.93 16.62 -12.21
N GLY A 183 -15.35 15.42 -12.32
CA GLY A 183 -15.98 14.32 -13.00
C GLY A 183 -17.19 13.72 -12.27
N LEU A 184 -17.46 14.09 -11.02
CA LEU A 184 -18.74 13.76 -10.36
C LEU A 184 -19.91 14.58 -10.91
N ALA A 185 -19.62 15.74 -11.50
CA ALA A 185 -20.63 16.61 -12.07
C ALA A 185 -20.90 16.24 -13.55
N PRO A 186 -22.14 16.41 -14.02
CA PRO A 186 -22.51 16.18 -15.42
C PRO A 186 -22.02 17.31 -16.34
N ILE A 187 -20.71 17.57 -16.37
CA ILE A 187 -20.09 18.66 -17.14
C ILE A 187 -19.87 18.25 -18.60
N GLU A 188 -19.41 17.02 -18.81
CA GLU A 188 -19.14 16.47 -20.13
C GLU A 188 -20.14 15.37 -20.47
N GLU A 189 -20.93 15.54 -21.52
CA GLU A 189 -21.95 14.56 -21.96
C GLU A 189 -21.36 13.19 -22.30
N ARG A 190 -20.09 13.14 -22.72
CA ARG A 190 -19.40 11.88 -23.06
C ARG A 190 -18.84 11.15 -21.84
N VAL A 191 -18.86 11.77 -20.66
CA VAL A 191 -18.32 11.22 -19.43
C VAL A 191 -19.43 10.55 -18.62
N SER A 192 -19.16 9.32 -18.18
CA SER A 192 -20.02 8.52 -17.32
C SER A 192 -19.94 8.98 -15.86
N TYR A 193 -20.46 10.17 -15.56
CA TYR A 193 -20.48 10.71 -14.20
C TYR A 193 -21.31 9.83 -13.24
N GLU A 194 -22.32 9.13 -13.74
CA GLU A 194 -23.09 8.14 -12.96
C GLU A 194 -22.21 6.96 -12.52
N GLY A 195 -21.27 6.54 -13.37
CA GLY A 195 -20.25 5.56 -13.02
C GLY A 195 -19.29 6.07 -11.95
N HIS A 196 -18.94 7.36 -12.00
CA HIS A 196 -18.08 7.99 -10.99
C HIS A 196 -18.77 8.06 -9.62
N ILE A 197 -20.03 8.49 -9.58
CA ILE A 197 -20.83 8.54 -8.35
C ILE A 197 -21.04 7.14 -7.79
N SER A 198 -21.41 6.18 -8.65
CA SER A 198 -21.58 4.78 -8.27
C SER A 198 -20.30 4.20 -7.66
N GLY A 199 -19.16 4.43 -8.32
CA GLY A 199 -17.86 4.03 -7.80
C GLY A 199 -17.57 4.66 -6.45
N GLY A 200 -17.77 5.98 -6.33
CA GLY A 200 -17.62 6.72 -5.08
C GLY A 200 -18.42 6.10 -3.92
N ILE A 201 -19.70 5.80 -4.14
CA ILE A 201 -20.60 5.16 -3.15
C ILE A 201 -20.07 3.79 -2.75
N ILE A 202 -19.73 2.93 -3.71
CA ILE A 202 -19.18 1.60 -3.43
C ILE A 202 -17.87 1.69 -2.63
N GLY A 203 -17.01 2.66 -2.94
CA GLY A 203 -15.79 2.93 -2.18
C GLY A 203 -16.06 3.27 -0.71
N VAL A 204 -17.06 4.11 -0.43
CA VAL A 204 -17.47 4.44 0.97
C VAL A 204 -17.95 3.19 1.69
N VAL A 205 -18.84 2.42 1.05
CA VAL A 205 -19.40 1.19 1.61
C VAL A 205 -18.29 0.20 1.93
N LEU A 206 -17.33 0.02 1.03
CA LEU A 206 -16.19 -0.87 1.22
C LEU A 206 -15.26 -0.39 2.34
N ALA A 207 -15.00 0.93 2.43
CA ALA A 207 -14.18 1.50 3.50
C ALA A 207 -14.80 1.22 4.87
N TRP A 208 -16.11 1.40 4.98
CA TRP A 208 -16.86 1.08 6.19
C TRP A 208 -16.89 -0.42 6.47
N TYR A 209 -17.13 -1.27 5.47
CA TYR A 209 -17.18 -2.72 5.63
C TYR A 209 -15.85 -3.29 6.13
N PHE A 210 -14.73 -2.88 5.51
CA PHE A 210 -13.40 -3.35 5.86
C PHE A 210 -12.77 -2.61 7.04
N ARG A 211 -13.45 -1.66 7.70
CA ARG A 211 -12.90 -0.78 8.74
C ARG A 211 -12.17 -1.46 9.90
N LYS A 212 -12.40 -2.76 10.15
CA LYS A 212 -11.70 -3.52 11.20
C LYS A 212 -10.38 -4.14 10.74
N SER A 213 -10.09 -4.18 9.45
CA SER A 213 -8.83 -4.72 8.91
C SER A 213 -7.70 -3.71 8.96
N GLU A 214 -6.67 -3.93 9.75
CA GLU A 214 -5.55 -2.97 9.86
C GLU A 214 -4.77 -2.83 8.55
N PRO A 215 -4.58 -1.61 8.02
CA PRO A 215 -3.67 -1.39 6.90
C PRO A 215 -2.23 -1.65 7.34
N ARG A 216 -1.36 -1.97 6.37
CA ARG A 216 0.08 -2.00 6.60
C ARG A 216 0.51 -0.62 7.15
N SER A 217 0.94 -0.61 8.40
CA SER A 217 1.39 0.60 9.08
C SER A 217 2.86 0.83 8.76
N PHE A 218 3.19 2.01 8.25
CA PHE A 218 4.52 2.57 8.48
C PHE A 218 4.58 2.96 9.95
N LYS A 219 4.88 2.01 10.85
CA LYS A 219 5.40 2.41 12.15
C LYS A 219 6.70 3.13 11.82
N SER A 220 6.70 4.47 11.82
CA SER A 220 7.94 5.15 12.16
C SER A 220 8.26 4.58 13.53
N GLU A 221 9.33 3.80 13.62
CA GLU A 221 10.03 3.65 14.88
C GLU A 221 10.35 5.09 15.30
N ARG A 222 9.43 5.73 16.03
CA ARG A 222 9.88 6.59 17.11
C ARG A 222 10.72 5.61 17.90
N LEU A 223 12.03 5.73 17.79
CA LEU A 223 12.95 5.34 18.84
C LEU A 223 12.27 5.83 20.11
N ALA A 224 11.54 4.93 20.77
CA ALA A 224 10.98 5.19 22.05
C ALA A 224 12.23 5.31 22.90
N PHE A 225 12.72 6.53 23.09
CA PHE A 225 13.33 6.86 24.36
C PHE A 225 12.20 6.62 25.34
N GLU A 226 12.15 5.37 25.81
CA GLU A 226 11.44 4.99 27.01
C GLU A 226 11.85 6.06 28.03
N ASP A 227 10.87 6.68 28.68
CA ASP A 227 11.12 7.75 29.62
C ASP A 227 11.78 7.10 30.84
N ILE A 228 13.12 6.91 30.80
CA ILE A 228 13.93 6.29 31.87
C ILE A 228 13.90 7.18 33.14
N SER A 229 13.22 8.34 33.09
CA SER A 229 13.09 9.27 34.20
C SER A 229 12.54 8.62 35.47
N ASP A 230 11.58 7.68 35.37
CA ASP A 230 11.03 6.98 36.52
C ASP A 230 12.00 5.93 37.12
N ASP A 231 12.82 5.27 36.28
CA ASP A 231 13.79 4.24 36.72
C ASP A 231 15.08 4.85 37.30
N LEU A 232 15.37 6.11 36.98
CA LEU A 232 16.51 6.85 37.52
C LEU A 232 16.29 7.34 38.96
N SER A 233 15.05 7.36 39.45
CA SER A 233 14.72 7.85 40.81
C SER A 233 15.48 7.10 41.90
N HIS A 234 15.53 5.76 41.80
CA HIS A 234 16.27 4.92 42.73
C HIS A 234 17.79 5.07 42.62
N GLU A 235 18.32 5.34 41.43
CA GLU A 235 19.74 5.61 41.25
C GLU A 235 20.13 7.01 41.75
N ILE A 236 19.28 8.02 41.53
CA ILE A 236 19.48 9.39 42.03
C ILE A 236 19.41 9.42 43.56
N GLU A 237 18.48 8.69 44.17
CA GLU A 237 18.40 8.56 45.63
C GLU A 237 19.64 7.85 46.21
N LYS A 238 20.16 6.85 45.51
CA LYS A 238 21.29 6.03 45.97
C LYS A 238 22.67 6.66 45.73
N TYR A 239 22.84 7.41 44.64
CA TYR A 239 24.12 7.93 44.19
C TYR A 239 24.22 9.46 44.17
N GLY A 240 23.11 10.16 44.40
CA GLY A 240 23.04 11.62 44.41
C GLY A 240 22.79 12.22 43.02
N GLN A 241 22.14 13.37 42.98
CA GLN A 241 21.72 14.05 41.74
C GLN A 241 22.90 14.43 40.83
N ASP A 242 24.09 14.62 41.41
CA ASP A 242 25.31 15.02 40.72
C ASP A 242 26.20 13.82 40.27
N TYR A 243 25.76 12.58 40.48
CA TYR A 243 26.55 11.37 40.17
C TYR A 243 27.08 11.34 38.72
N TRP A 244 26.24 11.80 37.78
CA TRP A 244 26.55 11.86 36.35
C TRP A 244 27.27 13.15 35.93
N MET A 245 27.29 14.18 36.79
CA MET A 245 27.89 15.49 36.49
C MET A 245 29.42 15.51 36.70
N GLY A 246 30.00 14.46 37.32
CA GLY A 246 31.43 14.38 37.62
C GLY A 246 32.29 13.58 36.64
N HIS A 247 31.70 12.93 35.63
CA HIS A 247 32.42 12.04 34.71
C HIS A 247 32.51 12.63 33.30
N THR A 248 33.06 13.84 33.16
CA THR A 248 33.78 14.18 31.93
C THR A 248 35.02 13.29 31.86
N ALA A 249 34.83 12.12 31.26
CA ALA A 249 35.84 11.16 30.79
C ALA A 249 37.25 11.35 31.39
N ARG A 250 37.48 10.85 32.61
CA ARG A 250 38.81 10.32 32.93
C ARG A 250 38.91 8.97 32.23
N ASN A 251 39.79 8.91 31.24
CA ASN A 251 39.96 7.84 30.27
C ASN A 251 40.62 6.58 30.91
N ASP A 252 40.26 6.23 32.14
CA ASP A 252 41.00 5.27 32.98
C ASP A 252 40.46 3.83 32.85
N TYR A 253 39.32 3.63 32.16
CA TYR A 253 38.76 2.30 31.91
C TYR A 253 38.27 2.19 30.45
N PRO A 254 39.02 1.53 29.55
CA PRO A 254 38.53 1.31 28.20
C PRO A 254 37.29 0.41 28.25
N LEU A 255 36.16 0.92 27.77
CA LEU A 255 34.97 0.11 27.54
C LEU A 255 35.25 -0.83 26.35
N THR A 256 35.65 -2.07 26.63
CA THR A 256 35.88 -3.07 25.58
C THR A 256 34.56 -3.71 25.18
N ILE A 257 34.03 -3.32 24.01
CA ILE A 257 32.86 -3.96 23.41
C ILE A 257 33.31 -5.23 22.69
N HIS A 258 33.01 -6.39 23.27
CA HIS A 258 33.22 -7.67 22.60
C HIS A 258 32.05 -7.96 21.65
N TYR A 259 32.33 -7.98 20.34
CA TYR A 259 31.38 -8.42 19.33
C TYR A 259 31.92 -9.66 18.61
N HIS A 260 31.07 -10.65 18.37
CA HIS A 260 31.39 -11.81 17.53
C HIS A 260 30.68 -11.65 16.19
N ILE A 261 31.44 -11.52 15.10
CA ILE A 261 30.92 -11.61 13.73
C ILE A 261 31.19 -13.03 13.24
N GLN A 262 30.16 -13.78 12.88
CA GLN A 262 30.33 -15.02 12.11
C GLN A 262 30.33 -14.67 10.62
N GLU A 263 31.46 -14.84 9.95
CA GLU A 263 31.55 -14.76 8.49
C GLU A 263 30.94 -16.02 7.85
N LYS A 264 30.17 -15.82 6.79
CA LYS A 264 29.49 -16.88 6.04
C LYS A 264 30.49 -17.61 5.14
N LYS A 265 30.67 -18.92 5.30
CA LYS A 265 31.40 -19.77 4.32
C LYS A 265 30.61 -19.84 3.00
N GLU A 266 31.30 -19.64 1.89
CA GLU A 266 30.75 -19.86 0.54
C GLU A 266 30.34 -21.33 0.32
N PRO A 267 29.35 -21.61 -0.54
CA PRO A 267 28.89 -22.98 -0.79
C PRO A 267 29.92 -23.74 -1.64
N ASN A 268 30.47 -24.83 -1.09
CA ASN A 268 31.45 -25.71 -1.73
C ASN A 268 31.03 -26.17 -3.14
N GLU A 269 31.98 -26.05 -4.09
CA GLU A 269 31.96 -26.72 -5.39
C GLU A 269 31.92 -28.26 -5.23
N LYS A 270 31.25 -28.93 -6.17
CA LYS A 270 31.07 -30.39 -6.23
C LYS A 270 32.42 -31.12 -6.27
N PRO A 271 32.55 -32.32 -5.68
CA PRO A 271 33.77 -33.11 -5.84
C PRO A 271 33.86 -33.67 -7.27
N ASN A 272 34.97 -33.36 -7.94
CA ASN A 272 35.39 -34.01 -9.17
C ASN A 272 35.71 -35.48 -8.91
N SER A 273 35.24 -36.34 -9.81
CA SER A 273 35.67 -37.71 -10.01
C SER A 273 37.16 -37.79 -10.28
N ILE A 274 37.86 -38.77 -9.70
CA ILE A 274 39.20 -39.17 -10.13
C ILE A 274 39.27 -40.69 -10.25
N SER A 275 39.64 -41.10 -11.47
CA SER A 275 40.25 -42.35 -11.99
C SER A 275 40.22 -43.62 -11.16
#